data_AF-A0A967EZJ9-F1
#
_entry.id   AF-A0A967EZJ9-F1
#
_cell.length_a   1.000
_cell.length_b   1.000
_cell.length_c   1.000
_cell.angle_alpha   90.00
_cell.angle_beta   90.00
_cell.angle_gamma   90.00
#
_symmetry.space_group_name_H-M   'P 1'
#
loop_
_entity.id
_entity.type
_entity.pdbx_description
1 polymer ?
#
loop_
_entity_poly.entity_id
_entity_poly.type
_entity_poly.pdbx_seq_one_letter_code
_entity_poly.pdbx_strand_id
1 'polypeptide(L)'
;MTVQYKTGSLTYFDMLSAKNIYKYGGNFTQFLRDSTPPETRPSDIIEVAYDLQAGTSIDAVKSNEEETSAYYRALASVLDQHIESPSTMLDIGAGEITTLTGVLNNLKKRTCLSPFLRWISVGPV
;
A
#
# COMPACT_ATOMS: atom_id res chain seq x y z
N MET A 1 6.49 21.19 -20.67
CA MET A 1 7.01 20.25 -21.68
C MET A 1 5.98 19.13 -21.80
N THR A 2 5.14 19.16 -22.84
CA THR A 2 4.00 18.24 -22.97
C THR A 2 4.46 17.01 -23.75
N VAL A 3 4.54 15.86 -23.09
CA VAL A 3 4.88 14.60 -23.75
C VAL A 3 3.61 14.08 -24.41
N GLN A 4 3.61 14.03 -25.74
CA GLN A 4 2.54 13.44 -26.53
C GLN A 4 2.84 11.95 -26.71
N TYR A 5 2.02 11.08 -26.11
CA TYR A 5 2.15 9.63 -26.25
C TYR A 5 1.27 9.16 -27.41
N LYS A 6 1.84 8.35 -28.30
CA LYS A 6 1.16 7.81 -29.47
C LYS A 6 0.17 6.72 -29.00
N THR A 7 -1.12 6.97 -29.13
CA THR A 7 -2.22 6.06 -28.75
C THR A 7 -2.32 4.90 -29.75
N GLY A 8 -1.40 3.95 -29.64
CA GLY A 8 -1.61 2.58 -30.09
C GLY A 8 -2.05 1.75 -28.88
N SER A 9 -3.08 0.92 -29.04
CA SER A 9 -3.48 -0.05 -28.01
C SER A 9 -2.29 -0.94 -27.65
N LEU A 10 -1.68 -0.72 -26.49
CA LEU A 10 -0.55 -1.53 -26.04
C LEU A 10 -1.07 -2.86 -25.50
N THR A 11 -0.38 -3.95 -25.83
CA THR A 11 -0.66 -5.28 -25.24
C THR A 11 -0.17 -5.36 -23.77
N TYR A 12 0.60 -4.37 -23.31
CA TYR A 12 1.21 -4.32 -21.99
C TYR A 12 1.12 -2.89 -21.42
N PHE A 13 1.16 -2.76 -20.09
CA PHE A 13 1.18 -1.44 -19.44
C PHE A 13 2.49 -0.69 -19.73
N ASP A 14 2.40 0.58 -20.12
CA ASP A 14 3.57 1.48 -20.17
C ASP A 14 3.96 1.93 -18.76
N MET A 15 4.69 1.04 -18.08
CA MET A 15 5.12 1.23 -16.69
C MET A 15 6.04 2.44 -16.51
N LEU A 16 6.83 2.79 -17.52
CA LEU A 16 7.75 3.92 -17.43
C LEU A 16 6.99 5.26 -17.45
N SER A 17 6.02 5.39 -18.36
CA SER A 17 5.17 6.58 -18.41
C SER A 17 4.29 6.68 -17.17
N ALA A 18 3.69 5.57 -16.73
CA ALA A 18 2.88 5.54 -15.51
C ALA A 18 3.70 5.93 -14.27
N LYS A 19 4.93 5.42 -14.12
CA LYS A 19 5.84 5.80 -13.03
C LYS A 19 6.22 7.28 -13.06
N ASN A 20 6.46 7.85 -14.24
CA ASN A 20 6.76 9.27 -14.38
C ASN A 20 5.55 10.12 -13.97
N ILE A 21 4.34 9.77 -14.43
CA ILE A 21 3.11 10.47 -14.05
C ILE A 21 2.89 10.39 -12.54
N TYR A 22 3.06 9.21 -11.93
CA TYR A 22 2.98 9.03 -10.49
C TYR A 22 3.98 9.92 -9.74
N LYS A 23 5.26 9.90 -10.14
CA LYS A 23 6.33 10.70 -9.53
C LYS A 23 6.04 12.21 -9.52
N TYR A 24 5.35 12.71 -10.54
CA TYR A 24 4.98 14.13 -10.64
C TYR A 24 3.56 14.44 -10.14
N GLY A 25 2.92 13.52 -9.41
CA GLY A 25 1.61 13.72 -8.79
C GLY A 25 0.42 13.71 -9.76
N GLY A 26 0.60 13.20 -10.98
CA GLY A 26 -0.48 13.05 -11.95
C GLY A 26 -1.37 11.83 -11.67
N ASN A 27 -2.56 11.82 -12.25
CA ASN A 27 -3.49 10.69 -12.14
C ASN A 27 -3.05 9.52 -13.04
N PHE A 28 -2.10 8.72 -12.56
CA PHE A 28 -1.56 7.58 -13.31
C PHE A 28 -2.61 6.48 -13.54
N THR A 29 -3.61 6.31 -12.65
CA THR A 29 -4.67 5.31 -12.85
C THR A 29 -5.57 5.67 -14.04
N GLN A 30 -5.86 6.96 -14.24
CA GLN A 30 -6.56 7.44 -15.42
C GLN A 30 -5.71 7.22 -16.67
N PHE A 31 -4.41 7.53 -16.62
CA PHE A 31 -3.49 7.24 -17.72
C PHE A 31 -3.48 5.75 -18.10
N LEU A 32 -3.43 4.84 -17.11
CA LEU A 32 -3.47 3.40 -17.37
C LEU A 32 -4.79 3.01 -18.08
N ARG A 33 -5.94 3.50 -17.61
CA ARG A 33 -7.24 3.25 -18.27
C ARG A 33 -7.26 3.72 -19.73
N ASP A 34 -6.74 4.92 -19.98
CA ASP A 34 -6.77 5.53 -21.32
C ASP A 34 -5.75 4.91 -22.29
N SER A 35 -4.68 4.31 -21.76
CA SER A 35 -3.57 3.74 -22.54
C SER A 35 -3.71 2.24 -22.80
N THR A 36 -4.70 1.58 -22.21
CA THR A 36 -4.92 0.13 -22.30
C THR A 36 -6.18 -0.23 -23.09
N PRO A 37 -6.28 -1.46 -23.63
CA PRO A 37 -7.48 -1.94 -24.29
C PRO A 37 -8.72 -1.87 -23.36
N PRO A 38 -9.93 -1.63 -23.88
CA PRO A 38 -11.17 -1.61 -23.09
C PRO A 38 -11.46 -2.89 -22.30
N GLU A 39 -10.88 -4.02 -22.72
CA GLU A 39 -11.01 -5.33 -22.07
C GLU A 39 -10.12 -5.47 -20.83
N THR A 40 -9.23 -4.51 -20.57
CA THR A 40 -8.34 -4.52 -19.40
C THR A 40 -9.17 -4.45 -18.13
N ARG A 41 -8.94 -5.39 -17.22
CA ARG A 41 -9.75 -5.46 -16.00
C ARG A 41 -9.29 -4.40 -15.02
N PRO A 42 -10.21 -3.78 -14.25
CA PRO A 42 -9.84 -2.85 -13.18
C PRO A 42 -8.87 -3.44 -12.16
N SER A 43 -8.92 -4.76 -11.90
CA SER A 43 -7.97 -5.45 -11.02
C SER A 43 -6.53 -5.32 -11.49
N ASP A 44 -6.28 -5.42 -12.79
CA ASP A 44 -4.93 -5.41 -13.36
C ASP A 44 -4.31 -4.01 -13.20
N ILE A 45 -5.14 -2.96 -13.33
CA ILE A 45 -4.75 -1.57 -13.07
C ILE A 45 -4.45 -1.35 -11.58
N ILE A 46 -5.23 -1.96 -10.69
CA ILE A 46 -5.02 -1.88 -9.24
C ILE A 46 -3.70 -2.55 -8.86
N GLU A 47 -3.39 -3.72 -9.41
CA GLU A 47 -2.11 -4.41 -9.17
C GLU A 47 -0.92 -3.55 -9.59
N VAL A 48 -0.97 -2.96 -10.79
CA VAL A 48 0.04 -2.00 -11.26
C VAL A 48 0.16 -0.79 -10.35
N ALA A 49 -0.96 -0.29 -9.81
CA ALA A 49 -0.95 0.83 -8.88
C ALA A 49 -0.16 0.50 -7.60
N TYR A 50 -0.33 -0.70 -7.05
CA TYR A 50 0.45 -1.14 -5.89
C TYR A 50 1.95 -1.24 -6.20
N ASP A 51 2.31 -1.79 -7.36
CA ASP A 51 3.71 -1.89 -7.79
C ASP A 51 4.36 -0.51 -7.97
N LEU A 52 3.61 0.48 -8.51
CA LEU A 52 4.11 1.84 -8.69
C LEU A 52 4.31 2.58 -7.37
N GLN A 53 3.47 2.27 -6.37
CA GLN A 53 3.52 2.89 -5.04
C GLN A 53 4.52 2.20 -4.10
N ALA A 54 4.93 0.98 -4.40
CA ALA A 54 5.90 0.23 -3.62
C ALA A 54 7.21 1.03 -3.40
N GLY A 55 7.72 0.98 -2.17
CA GLY A 55 8.86 1.73 -1.67
C GLY A 55 8.51 3.09 -1.07
N THR A 56 7.35 3.69 -1.41
CA THR A 56 7.05 5.08 -1.00
C THR A 56 6.95 5.23 0.51
N SER A 57 6.30 4.30 1.22
CA SER A 57 6.16 4.37 2.68
C SER A 57 7.48 4.04 3.36
N ILE A 58 8.28 3.12 2.80
CA ILE A 58 9.63 2.82 3.30
C ILE A 58 10.52 4.07 3.21
N ASP A 59 10.50 4.76 2.08
CA ASP A 59 11.28 5.99 1.88
C ASP A 59 10.81 7.11 2.81
N ALA A 60 9.49 7.24 3.03
CA ALA A 60 8.93 8.20 3.99
C ALA A 60 9.38 7.91 5.43
N VAL A 61 9.39 6.65 5.85
CA VAL A 61 9.88 6.23 7.17
C VAL A 61 11.37 6.54 7.34
N LYS A 62 12.19 6.21 6.34
CA LYS A 62 13.64 6.46 6.38
C LYS A 62 14.00 7.95 6.37
N SER A 63 13.20 8.77 5.71
CA SER A 63 13.44 10.22 5.65
C SER A 63 12.93 10.98 6.88
N ASN A 64 12.05 10.39 7.68
CA ASN A 64 11.43 11.02 8.84
C ASN A 64 11.43 10.08 10.07
N GLU A 65 12.56 9.44 10.36
CA GLU A 65 12.64 8.37 11.36
C GLU A 65 12.15 8.80 12.75
N GLU A 66 12.49 10.00 13.20
CA GLU A 66 12.10 10.50 14.52
C GLU A 66 10.59 10.72 14.64
N GLU A 67 9.99 11.43 13.66
CA GLU A 67 8.55 11.70 13.63
C GLU A 67 7.76 10.39 13.50
N THR A 68 8.20 9.51 12.61
CA THR A 68 7.59 8.20 12.40
C THR A 68 7.69 7.34 13.68
N SER A 69 8.84 7.35 14.35
CA SER A 69 9.02 6.65 15.62
C SER A 69 8.12 7.20 16.73
N ALA A 70 7.96 8.52 16.80
CA ALA A 70 7.05 9.16 17.75
C ALA A 70 5.58 8.77 17.47
N TYR A 71 5.17 8.76 16.20
CA TYR A 71 3.85 8.29 15.76
C TYR A 71 3.61 6.83 16.16
N TYR A 72 4.55 5.93 15.90
CA TYR A 72 4.43 4.52 16.30
C TYR A 72 4.32 4.33 17.80
N ARG A 73 5.08 5.09 18.59
CA ARG A 73 4.98 5.07 20.05
C ARG A 73 3.63 5.56 20.55
N ALA A 74 3.09 6.63 19.95
CA ALA A 74 1.78 7.15 20.29
C ALA A 74 0.68 6.11 20.01
N LEU A 75 0.69 5.49 18.83
CA LEU A 75 -0.25 4.43 18.48
C LEU A 75 -0.15 3.22 19.40
N ALA A 76 1.07 2.73 19.66
CA ALA A 76 1.31 1.61 20.57
C ALA A 76 0.78 1.93 21.98
N SER A 77 0.98 3.17 22.47
CA SER A 77 0.48 3.59 23.78
C SER A 77 -1.05 3.63 23.86
N VAL A 78 -1.75 3.92 22.77
CA VAL A 78 -3.22 3.83 22.72
C VAL A 78 -3.63 2.36 22.73
N LEU A 79 -3.03 1.54 21.87
CA LEU A 79 -3.35 0.12 21.76
C LEU A 79 -3.08 -0.65 23.06
N ASP A 80 -1.99 -0.37 23.77
CA ASP A 80 -1.63 -0.99 25.05
C ASP A 80 -2.74 -0.87 26.11
N GLN A 81 -3.59 0.17 26.02
CA GLN A 81 -4.72 0.37 26.93
C GLN A 81 -5.91 -0.55 26.62
N HIS A 82 -5.97 -1.11 25.42
CA HIS A 82 -7.13 -1.85 24.91
C HIS A 82 -6.83 -3.31 24.56
N ILE A 83 -5.56 -3.70 24.47
CA ILE A 83 -5.18 -5.10 24.24
C ILE A 83 -4.99 -5.86 25.55
N GLU A 84 -5.50 -7.08 25.59
CA GLU A 84 -5.27 -8.05 26.67
C GLU A 84 -4.48 -9.26 26.15
N SER A 85 -3.83 -10.02 27.04
CA SER A 85 -3.13 -11.23 26.62
C SER A 85 -3.98 -12.47 26.92
N PRO A 86 -4.31 -13.33 25.94
CA PRO A 86 -3.97 -13.22 24.51
C PRO A 86 -4.98 -12.36 23.73
N SER A 87 -4.50 -11.59 22.76
CA SER A 87 -5.32 -10.90 21.75
C SER A 87 -4.80 -11.17 20.35
N THR A 88 -5.71 -11.08 19.39
CA THR A 88 -5.42 -11.09 17.95
C THR A 88 -5.59 -9.68 17.39
N MET A 89 -4.71 -9.28 16.48
CA MET A 89 -4.76 -7.98 15.82
C MET A 89 -4.87 -8.18 14.30
N LEU A 90 -5.71 -7.37 13.65
CA LEU A 90 -5.89 -7.34 12.20
C LEU A 90 -5.54 -5.94 11.69
N ASP A 91 -4.60 -5.86 10.75
CA ASP A 91 -4.26 -4.62 10.04
C ASP A 91 -4.83 -4.68 8.62
N ILE A 92 -5.86 -3.86 8.35
CA ILE A 92 -6.53 -3.80 7.06
C ILE A 92 -5.87 -2.71 6.23
N GLY A 93 -5.38 -3.07 5.04
CA GLY A 93 -4.64 -2.12 4.21
C GLY A 93 -3.21 -1.90 4.71
N ALA A 94 -2.59 -2.93 5.31
CA ALA A 94 -1.24 -2.87 5.85
C ALA A 94 -0.20 -2.37 4.84
N GLY A 95 -0.46 -2.51 3.54
CA GLY A 95 0.42 -2.05 2.47
C GLY A 95 1.81 -2.66 2.63
N GLU A 96 2.80 -1.82 2.90
CA GLU A 96 4.20 -2.20 3.12
C GLU A 96 4.51 -2.66 4.55
N ILE A 97 3.49 -2.78 5.41
CA ILE A 97 3.56 -3.30 6.79
C ILE A 97 4.39 -2.40 7.73
N THR A 98 4.86 -1.24 7.25
CA THR A 98 5.72 -0.32 8.01
C THR A 98 5.10 0.14 9.32
N THR A 99 3.81 0.49 9.30
CA THR A 99 3.08 0.93 10.50
C THR A 99 2.91 -0.21 11.48
N LEU A 100 2.45 -1.38 11.03
CA LEU A 100 2.26 -2.55 11.89
C LEU A 100 3.58 -2.95 12.56
N THR A 101 4.66 -3.10 11.80
CA THR A 101 5.98 -3.42 12.36
C THR A 101 6.44 -2.36 13.36
N GLY A 102 6.28 -1.08 13.02
CA GLY A 102 6.61 0.03 13.90
C GLY A 102 5.87 -0.01 15.24
N VAL A 103 4.56 -0.22 15.21
CA VAL A 103 3.71 -0.31 16.39
C VAL A 103 4.05 -1.53 17.24
N LEU A 104 4.19 -2.72 16.63
CA LEU A 104 4.49 -3.97 17.34
C LEU A 104 5.81 -3.90 18.10
N ASN A 105 6.82 -3.22 17.55
CA ASN A 105 8.10 -3.00 18.21
C ASN A 105 8.00 -2.10 19.47
N ASN A 106 6.89 -1.35 19.61
CA ASN A 106 6.66 -0.43 20.71
C ASN A 106 5.56 -0.91 21.69
N LEU A 107 4.84 -1.99 21.40
CA LEU A 107 3.85 -2.56 22.30
C LEU A 107 4.52 -3.17 23.54
N LYS A 108 3.97 -2.89 24.72
CA LYS A 108 4.45 -3.47 25.98
C LYS A 108 3.89 -4.86 26.21
N LYS A 109 2.65 -5.09 25.77
CA LYS A 109 1.96 -6.39 25.91
C LYS A 109 2.26 -7.26 24.70
N ARG A 110 2.56 -8.54 24.93
CA ARG A 110 2.78 -9.49 23.83
C ARG A 110 1.46 -9.81 23.15
N THR A 111 1.39 -9.60 21.85
CA THR A 111 0.29 -10.04 20.98
C THR A 111 0.75 -11.22 20.14
N CYS A 112 -0.15 -12.17 19.89
CA CYS A 112 0.11 -13.22 18.91
C CYS A 112 -0.22 -12.67 17.51
N LEU A 113 0.77 -12.62 16.63
CA LEU A 113 0.55 -12.29 15.22
C LEU A 113 0.03 -13.52 14.50
N SER A 114 -1.21 -13.48 14.02
CA SER A 114 -1.63 -14.41 12.98
C SER A 114 -1.17 -13.86 11.62
N PRO A 115 -0.26 -14.51 10.88
CA PRO A 115 0.03 -14.12 9.51
C PRO A 115 -1.21 -14.42 8.65
N PHE A 116 -2.02 -13.40 8.42
CA PHE A 116 -3.29 -13.54 7.72
C PHE A 116 -3.09 -13.33 6.21
N LEU A 117 -2.49 -14.33 5.55
CA LEU A 117 -2.51 -14.47 4.09
C LEU A 117 -3.62 -15.45 3.62
N ARG A 118 -4.68 -15.62 4.43
CA ARG A 118 -5.72 -16.62 4.18
C ARG A 118 -7.13 -16.12 4.49
N TRP A 119 -7.57 -15.03 3.86
CA TRP A 119 -9.02 -14.81 3.65
C TRP A 119 -9.32 -13.79 2.53
N ILE A 120 -9.41 -14.29 1.30
CA ILE A 120 -10.47 -13.86 0.38
C ILE A 120 -11.15 -15.15 -0.07
N SER A 121 -12.05 -15.67 0.76
CA SER A 121 -13.09 -16.59 0.34
C SER A 121 -14.39 -15.83 0.50
N VAL A 122 -14.88 -15.28 -0.61
CA VAL A 122 -16.29 -14.94 -0.77
C VAL A 122 -17.00 -16.28 -0.86
N GLY A 123 -17.62 -16.73 0.23
CA GLY A 123 -18.52 -17.88 0.20
C GLY A 123 -19.77 -17.55 -0.64
N PRO A 124 -20.39 -18.54 -1.28
CA PRO A 124 -21.55 -18.30 -2.14
C PRO A 124 -22.75 -17.85 -1.30
N VAL A 125 -23.50 -16.90 -1.88
CA VAL A 125 -24.80 -16.45 -1.38
C VAL A 125 -25.84 -17.56 -1.56
#